data_AF-A0A3C0T549-F1
#
_entry.id   AF-A0A3C0T549-F1
#
_cell.length_a   1.000
_cell.length_b   1.000
_cell.length_c   1.000
_cell.angle_alpha   90.00
_cell.angle_beta   90.00
_cell.angle_gamma   90.00
#
_symmetry.space_group_name_H-M   'P 1'
#
loop_
_entity.id
_entity.type
_entity.pdbx_description
1 polymer ?
#
loop_
_entity_poly.entity_id
_entity_poly.type
_entity_poly.pdbx_seq_one_letter_code
_entity_poly.pdbx_strand_id
1 'polypeptide(L)'
;YDRLEIDLHLETGESVNGITYFASGDNPNYLGHAETSDIAQQIFGASGPSGDNTEYVFRLEQTLGEIGSPDDHVTDIANQLRQLKN
;
A
#
# COMPACT_ATOMS: atom_id res chain seq x y z
N TYR A 1 -4.77 -7.85 -12.60
CA TYR A 1 -4.79 -8.47 -11.27
C TYR A 1 -5.28 -9.88 -11.42
N ASP A 2 -4.53 -10.82 -10.89
CA ASP A 2 -4.84 -12.24 -10.90
C ASP A 2 -5.50 -12.61 -9.57
N ARG A 3 -6.51 -13.49 -9.63
CA ARG A 3 -7.16 -14.05 -8.45
C ARG A 3 -6.31 -15.20 -7.92
N LEU A 4 -5.90 -15.13 -6.66
CA LEU A 4 -5.17 -16.18 -5.98
C LEU A 4 -6.01 -16.77 -4.85
N GLU A 5 -5.89 -18.09 -4.67
CA GLU A 5 -6.35 -18.79 -3.47
C GLU A 5 -5.15 -18.98 -2.56
N ILE A 6 -5.26 -18.54 -1.30
CA ILE A 6 -4.17 -18.53 -0.32
C ILE A 6 -4.65 -19.07 1.02
N ASP A 7 -3.75 -19.74 1.74
CA ASP A 7 -3.99 -20.09 3.14
C ASP A 7 -3.76 -18.85 4.01
N LEU A 8 -4.82 -18.40 4.69
CA LEU A 8 -4.78 -17.30 5.65
C LEU A 8 -4.58 -17.87 7.06
N HIS A 9 -3.53 -17.43 7.74
CA HIS A 9 -3.30 -17.73 9.14
C HIS A 9 -3.92 -16.61 10.00
N LEU A 10 -4.94 -16.96 10.78
CA LEU A 10 -5.66 -16.01 11.64
C LEU A 10 -4.99 -15.92 13.02
N GLU A 11 -5.20 -14.80 13.71
CA GLU A 11 -4.71 -14.61 15.09
C GLU A 11 -5.28 -15.63 16.08
N THR A 12 -6.43 -16.24 15.76
CA THR A 12 -7.03 -17.35 16.52
C THR A 12 -6.21 -18.64 16.47
N GLY A 13 -5.19 -18.71 15.60
CA GLY A 13 -4.40 -19.91 15.32
C GLY A 13 -5.02 -20.82 14.25
N GLU A 14 -6.20 -20.48 13.74
CA GLU A 14 -6.84 -21.20 12.64
C GLU A 14 -6.20 -20.85 11.30
N SER A 15 -6.25 -21.80 10.36
CA SER A 15 -5.91 -21.55 8.96
C SER A 15 -7.15 -21.75 8.10
N VAL A 16 -7.45 -20.78 7.25
CA VAL A 16 -8.64 -20.78 6.38
C VAL A 16 -8.25 -20.46 4.94
N ASN A 17 -9.02 -20.99 3.98
CA ASN A 17 -8.84 -20.62 2.57
C ASN A 17 -9.38 -19.20 2.33
N GLY A 18 -8.52 -18.34 1.79
CA GLY A 18 -8.84 -16.97 1.40
C GLY A 18 -8.65 -16.74 -0.09
N ILE A 19 -9.25 -15.66 -0.58
CA ILE A 19 -9.05 -15.16 -1.95
C ILE A 19 -8.40 -13.80 -1.86
N THR A 20 -7.35 -13.57 -2.66
CA THR A 20 -6.76 -12.25 -2.85
C THR A 20 -6.61 -11.92 -4.33
N TYR A 21 -6.40 -10.63 -4.62
CA TYR A 21 -6.11 -10.13 -5.96
C TYR A 21 -4.69 -9.55 -5.97
N PHE A 22 -3.82 -10.15 -6.78
CA PHE A 22 -2.41 -9.80 -6.85
C PHE A 22 -2.06 -9.26 -8.24
N ALA A 23 -1.24 -8.22 -8.30
CA ALA A 23 -0.64 -7.74 -9.54
C ALA A 23 0.80 -8.27 -9.61
N SER A 24 1.05 -9.20 -10.53
CA SER A 24 2.41 -9.67 -10.82
C SER A 24 3.25 -8.61 -11.52
N GLY A 25 4.55 -8.88 -11.64
CA GLY A 25 5.49 -8.00 -12.36
C GLY A 25 5.17 -7.82 -13.85
N ASP A 26 4.37 -8.71 -14.45
CA ASP A 26 3.92 -8.61 -15.83
C ASP A 26 2.74 -7.63 -16.02
N ASN A 27 2.20 -7.08 -14.94
CA ASN A 27 1.13 -6.08 -15.02
C ASN A 27 1.68 -4.82 -15.73
N PRO A 28 1.05 -4.33 -16.81
CA PRO A 28 1.52 -3.15 -17.54
C PRO A 28 1.58 -1.87 -16.70
N ASN A 29 0.91 -1.84 -15.55
CA ASN A 29 0.95 -0.73 -14.60
C ASN A 29 1.98 -0.91 -13.47
N TYR A 30 2.74 -2.01 -13.46
CA TYR A 30 3.81 -2.21 -12.49
C TYR A 30 5.03 -1.36 -12.87
N LEU A 31 5.40 -0.42 -12.00
CA LEU A 31 6.50 0.52 -12.25
C LEU A 31 7.87 0.01 -11.76
N GLY A 32 7.91 -1.19 -11.18
CA GLY A 32 9.13 -1.75 -10.60
C GLY A 32 9.35 -1.37 -9.13
N HIS A 33 10.46 -1.86 -8.58
CA HIS A 33 10.97 -1.43 -7.28
C HIS A 33 11.56 -0.02 -7.38
N ALA A 34 11.34 0.79 -6.36
CA ALA A 34 11.88 2.14 -6.24
C ALA A 34 12.12 2.49 -4.76
N GLU A 35 12.97 3.48 -4.51
CA GLU A 35 13.19 4.01 -3.16
C GLU A 35 11.93 4.73 -2.66
N THR A 36 11.70 4.71 -1.35
CA THR A 36 10.48 5.32 -0.75
C THR A 36 10.38 6.82 -1.02
N SER A 37 11.52 7.51 -1.18
CA SER A 37 11.56 8.92 -1.59
C SER A 37 11.06 9.15 -3.01
N ASP A 38 11.42 8.28 -3.95
CA ASP A 38 11.01 8.39 -5.35
C ASP A 38 9.52 8.08 -5.49
N ILE A 39 9.05 7.06 -4.76
CA ILE A 39 7.64 6.70 -4.64
C ILE A 39 6.84 7.89 -4.09
N ALA A 40 7.30 8.49 -2.99
CA ALA A 40 6.65 9.65 -2.39
C ALA A 40 6.60 10.86 -3.35
N GLN A 41 7.69 11.12 -4.09
CA GLN A 41 7.73 12.21 -5.06
C GLN A 41 6.70 12.02 -6.18
N GLN A 42 6.52 10.80 -6.67
CA GLN A 42 5.49 10.47 -7.64
C GLN A 42 4.08 10.62 -7.06
N ILE A 43 3.84 10.11 -5.85
CA ILE A 43 2.55 10.19 -5.16
C ILE A 43 2.13 11.63 -4.88
N PHE A 44 3.08 12.50 -4.52
CA PHE A 44 2.83 13.90 -4.19
C PHE A 44 2.17 14.68 -5.33
N GLY A 45 2.53 14.38 -6.59
CA GLY A 45 1.98 15.03 -7.78
C GLY A 45 0.80 14.28 -8.43
N ALA A 46 0.40 13.12 -7.91
CA ALA A 46 -0.57 12.25 -8.56
C ALA A 46 -2.00 12.45 -8.01
N SER A 47 -2.96 12.63 -8.91
CA SER A 47 -4.38 12.72 -8.60
C SER A 47 -5.20 12.05 -9.71
N GLY A 48 -6.34 11.47 -9.33
CA GLY A 48 -7.23 10.75 -10.25
C GLY A 48 -8.70 10.94 -9.91
N PRO A 49 -9.62 10.21 -10.58
CA PRO A 49 -11.05 10.33 -10.34
C PRO A 49 -11.48 10.04 -8.88
N SER A 50 -10.65 9.33 -8.12
CA SER A 50 -10.88 8.99 -6.72
C SER A 50 -10.25 9.98 -5.72
N GLY A 51 -9.58 11.04 -6.20
CA GLY A 51 -8.89 12.03 -5.37
C GLY A 51 -7.36 11.95 -5.44
N ASP A 52 -6.71 12.60 -4.48
CA ASP A 52 -5.25 12.71 -4.43
C ASP A 52 -4.61 11.43 -3.91
N ASN A 53 -3.52 11.00 -4.56
CA ASN A 53 -2.82 9.78 -4.16
C ASN A 53 -2.16 9.93 -2.76
N THR A 54 -1.83 11.16 -2.37
CA THR A 54 -1.35 11.44 -1.01
C THR A 54 -2.41 11.15 0.06
N GLU A 55 -3.69 11.41 -0.24
CA GLU A 55 -4.79 11.09 0.69
C GLU A 55 -4.94 9.57 0.86
N TYR A 56 -4.78 8.82 -0.23
CA TYR A 56 -4.80 7.35 -0.19
C TYR A 56 -3.75 6.79 0.77
N VAL A 57 -2.49 7.25 0.68
CA VAL A 57 -1.41 6.76 1.55
C VAL A 57 -1.65 7.08 3.02
N PHE A 58 -2.06 8.32 3.35
CA PHE A 58 -2.32 8.68 4.75
C PHE A 58 -3.49 7.91 5.35
N ARG A 59 -4.55 7.68 4.58
CA ARG A 59 -5.67 6.83 5.03
C ARG A 59 -5.21 5.39 5.26
N LEU A 60 -4.38 4.85 4.37
CA LEU A 60 -3.83 3.50 4.52
C LEU A 60 -2.98 3.38 5.79
N GLU A 61 -2.01 4.27 5.98
CA GLU A 61 -1.15 4.30 7.17
C GLU A 61 -1.97 4.40 8.46
N GLN A 62 -2.96 5.31 8.49
CA GLN A 62 -3.85 5.48 9.64
C GLN A 62 -4.62 4.19 9.94
N THR A 63 -5.30 3.61 8.93
CA THR A 63 -6.12 2.41 9.13
C THR A 63 -5.28 1.22 9.55
N LEU A 64 -4.09 1.02 8.98
CA LEU A 64 -3.16 -0.04 9.38
C LEU A 64 -2.74 0.11 10.86
N GLY A 65 -2.47 1.34 11.31
CA GLY A 65 -2.21 1.63 12.72
C GLY A 65 -3.42 1.36 13.63
N GLU A 66 -4.62 1.76 13.22
CA GLU A 66 -5.87 1.57 13.99
C GLU A 66 -6.24 0.10 14.19
N ILE A 67 -5.96 -0.75 13.19
CA ILE A 67 -6.21 -2.20 13.28
C ILE A 67 -5.06 -2.98 13.93
N GLY A 68 -4.02 -2.30 14.42
CA GLY A 68 -2.89 -2.93 15.10
C GLY A 68 -1.90 -3.65 14.18
N SER A 69 -1.91 -3.34 12.88
CA SER A 69 -1.03 -3.93 11.87
C SER A 69 -0.25 -2.84 11.10
N PRO A 70 0.57 -2.02 11.77
CA PRO A 70 1.38 -1.01 11.10
C PRO A 70 2.33 -1.64 10.07
N ASP A 71 2.62 -0.90 9.00
CA ASP A 71 3.51 -1.32 7.92
C ASP A 71 4.62 -0.28 7.75
N ASP A 72 5.87 -0.69 7.99
CA ASP A 72 7.04 0.20 7.96
C ASP A 72 7.22 0.86 6.59
N HIS A 73 6.97 0.15 5.49
CA HIS A 73 7.13 0.69 4.15
C HIS A 73 6.09 1.78 3.86
N VAL A 74 4.83 1.56 4.26
CA VAL A 74 3.76 2.56 4.14
C VAL A 74 4.07 3.78 5.01
N THR A 75 4.50 3.57 6.27
CA THR A 75 4.88 4.64 7.18
C THR A 75 6.06 5.46 6.65
N ASP A 76 7.07 4.82 6.06
CA ASP A 76 8.21 5.51 5.46
C ASP A 76 7.78 6.41 4.29
N ILE A 77 6.94 5.91 3.38
CA ILE A 77 6.40 6.71 2.28
C ILE A 77 5.58 7.89 2.82
N ALA A 78 4.73 7.66 3.83
CA ALA A 78 3.94 8.71 4.46
C ALA A 78 4.83 9.79 5.10
N ASN A 79 5.93 9.40 5.74
CA ASN A 79 6.92 10.33 6.30
C ASN A 79 7.60 11.16 5.21
N GLN A 80 8.03 10.54 4.10
CA GLN A 80 8.57 11.28 2.95
C GLN A 80 7.56 12.29 2.40
N LEU A 81 6.28 11.90 2.27
CA LEU A 81 5.20 12.81 1.84
C LEU A 81 5.00 13.99 2.79
N ARG A 82 5.13 13.78 4.11
CA ARG A 82 5.07 14.87 5.09
C ARG A 82 6.22 15.85 4.91
N GLN A 83 7.42 15.38 4.58
CA GLN A 83 8.56 16.26 4.32
C GLN A 83 8.37 17.10 3.05
N LEU A 84 7.77 16.53 2.00
CA LEU A 84 7.47 17.27 0.75
C LEU A 84 6.38 18.34 0.90
N LYS A 85 5.53 18.25 1.93
CA LYS A 85 4.49 19.24 2.23
C LYS A 85 4.98 20.45 3.04
N ASN A 86 6.16 20.36 3.64
CA ASN A 86 6.75 21.40 4.49
C ASN A 86 7.66 22.32 3.66
#